data_AF-A0A0H5QV12-F1
#
_entry.id   AF-A0A0H5QV12-F1
#
_cell.length_a   1.000
_cell.length_b   1.000
_cell.length_c   1.000
_cell.angle_alpha   90.00
_cell.angle_beta   90.00
_cell.angle_gamma   90.00
#
_symmetry.space_group_name_H-M   'P 1'
#
loop_
_entity.id
_entity.type
_entity.pdbx_description
1 polymer ?
#
loop_
_entity_poly.entity_id
_entity_poly.type
_entity_poly.pdbx_seq_one_letter_code
_entity_poly.pdbx_strand_id
1 'polypeptide(L)'
;GNSALHLAIEYRLSKKVIIDIAKAASPKPFHLMFQNPMTTRFYACFIQHLSDRLNRDVITKVIAHSCDAIINSRNHYGETAFFLAGRLDRVDIVEILLENGADPT
;
A
#
# COMPACT_ATOMS: atom_id res chain seq x y z
N GLY A 1 -10.84 -6.86 6.73
CA GLY A 1 -10.20 -6.00 7.74
C GLY A 1 -10.08 -4.61 7.19
N ASN A 2 -10.39 -3.55 7.95
CA ASN A 2 -10.02 -2.19 7.53
C ASN A 2 -8.49 -2.09 7.45
N SER A 3 -7.95 -1.69 6.30
CA SER A 3 -6.52 -1.40 6.17
C SER A 3 -6.16 -0.09 6.87
N ALA A 4 -4.86 0.14 7.10
CA ALA A 4 -4.37 1.39 7.69
C ALA A 4 -4.82 2.63 6.90
N LEU A 5 -4.97 2.50 5.58
CA LEU A 5 -5.49 3.54 4.70
C LEU A 5 -6.98 3.84 4.95
N HIS A 6 -7.81 2.81 5.14
CA HIS A 6 -9.21 3.00 5.50
C HIS A 6 -9.37 3.76 6.81
N LEU A 7 -8.64 3.33 7.85
CA LEU A 7 -8.69 3.95 9.17
C LEU A 7 -8.18 5.40 9.13
N ALA A 8 -7.11 5.68 8.37
CA ALA A 8 -6.57 7.03 8.23
C ALA A 8 -7.57 8.00 7.57
N ILE A 9 -8.37 7.49 6.62
CA ILE A 9 -9.39 8.26 5.93
C ILE A 9 -10.63 8.45 6.84
N GLU A 10 -11.08 7.38 7.50
CA GLU A 10 -12.22 7.35 8.40
C GLU A 10 -12.04 8.29 9.61
N TYR A 11 -10.87 8.24 10.25
CA TYR A 11 -10.53 9.11 11.39
C TYR A 11 -10.03 10.51 10.99
N ARG A 12 -10.16 10.89 9.71
CA ARG A 12 -9.76 12.21 9.18
C ARG A 12 -8.33 12.61 9.58
N LEU A 13 -7.38 11.68 9.48
CA LEU A 13 -5.98 11.98 9.73
C LEU A 13 -5.44 13.01 8.73
N SER A 14 -4.32 13.64 9.11
CA SER A 14 -3.72 14.70 8.30
C SER A 14 -3.34 14.20 6.90
N LYS A 15 -3.45 15.10 5.90
CA LYS A 15 -3.07 14.83 4.51
C LYS A 15 -1.65 14.26 4.41
N LYS A 16 -0.72 14.75 5.24
CA LYS A 16 0.66 14.26 5.30
C LYS A 16 0.75 12.79 5.71
N VAL A 17 0.04 12.39 6.76
CA VAL A 17 0.00 10.99 7.21
C VAL A 17 -0.60 10.08 6.14
N ILE A 18 -1.66 10.53 5.45
CA ILE A 18 -2.27 9.77 4.36
C ILE A 18 -1.30 9.62 3.18
N ILE A 19 -0.57 10.68 2.81
CA ILE A 19 0.48 10.62 1.78
C ILE A 19 1.60 9.65 2.20
N ASP A 20 2.03 9.68 3.45
CA ASP A 20 3.12 8.82 3.93
C ASP A 20 2.69 7.34 3.91
N ILE A 21 1.45 7.04 4.32
CA ILE A 21 0.87 5.69 4.25
C ILE A 21 0.68 5.27 2.79
N ALA A 22 0.16 6.14 1.92
CA ALA A 22 -0.03 5.85 0.50
C ALA A 22 1.31 5.64 -0.23
N LYS A 23 2.35 6.41 0.07
CA LYS A 23 3.71 6.22 -0.47
C LYS A 23 4.41 4.96 0.03
N ALA A 24 4.07 4.51 1.24
CA ALA A 24 4.54 3.24 1.78
C ALA A 24 3.77 2.05 1.19
N ALA A 25 2.50 2.27 0.84
CA ALA A 25 1.61 1.29 0.23
C ALA A 25 1.67 1.27 -1.31
N SER A 26 2.29 2.25 -1.96
CA SER A 26 2.35 2.31 -3.42
C SER A 26 3.24 1.19 -3.96
N PRO A 27 2.84 0.52 -5.05
CA PRO A 27 3.65 -0.49 -5.70
C PRO A 27 4.86 0.17 -6.34
N LYS A 28 5.93 0.29 -5.56
CA LYS A 28 7.23 0.69 -6.10
C LYS A 28 7.76 -0.50 -6.91
N PRO A 29 8.24 -0.28 -8.15
CA PRO A 29 9.04 -1.25 -8.85
C PRO A 29 10.09 -1.82 -7.90
N PHE A 30 10.26 -3.13 -7.88
CA PHE A 30 11.16 -3.87 -6.98
C PHE A 30 12.52 -3.18 -6.77
N HIS A 31 13.05 -2.51 -7.80
CA HIS A 31 14.30 -1.73 -7.77
C HIS A 31 14.29 -0.50 -6.83
N LEU A 32 13.15 0.17 -6.64
CA LEU A 32 13.03 1.34 -5.76
C LEU A 32 12.79 0.94 -4.29
N MET A 33 12.39 -0.31 -4.01
CA MET A 33 12.25 -0.82 -2.63
C MET A 33 13.61 -0.92 -1.90
N PHE A 34 14.71 -1.02 -2.65
CA PHE A 34 16.08 -1.06 -2.11
C PHE A 34 16.65 0.33 -1.78
N GLN A 35 15.97 1.41 -2.17
CA GLN A 35 16.49 2.79 -2.02
C GLN A 35 16.26 3.38 -0.62
N ASN A 36 15.41 2.79 0.22
CA ASN A 36 15.20 3.26 1.59
C ASN A 36 15.88 2.31 2.59
N PRO A 37 16.98 2.71 3.25
CA PRO A 37 17.83 1.82 4.05
C PRO A 37 17.06 1.02 5.12
N MET A 38 16.03 1.63 5.71
CA MET A 38 15.24 1.02 6.78
C MET A 38 14.24 -0.01 6.24
N THR A 39 13.62 0.30 5.11
CA THR A 39 12.71 -0.60 4.39
C THR A 39 13.49 -1.77 3.78
N THR A 40 14.67 -1.51 3.22
CA THR A 40 15.57 -2.52 2.65
C THR A 40 15.95 -3.58 3.67
N ARG A 41 16.22 -3.21 4.94
CA ARG A 41 16.67 -4.17 5.96
C ARG A 41 15.57 -5.10 6.45
N PHE A 42 14.33 -4.62 6.58
CA PHE A 42 13.18 -5.45 6.91
C PHE A 42 12.89 -6.47 5.78
N TYR A 43 12.80 -5.99 4.54
CA TYR A 43 12.55 -6.85 3.39
C TYR A 43 13.74 -7.77 3.06
N ALA A 44 14.99 -7.36 3.27
CA ALA A 44 16.15 -8.22 3.08
C ALA A 44 16.13 -9.42 4.04
N CYS A 45 15.83 -9.19 5.31
CA CYS A 45 15.70 -10.28 6.29
C CYS A 45 14.55 -11.23 5.94
N PHE A 46 13.40 -10.66 5.56
CA PHE A 46 12.24 -11.41 5.12
C PHE A 46 12.51 -12.23 3.84
N ILE A 47 13.15 -11.65 2.84
CA ILE A 47 13.53 -12.31 1.59
C ILE A 47 14.56 -13.41 1.86
N GLN A 48 15.56 -13.19 2.73
CA GLN A 48 16.52 -14.25 3.08
C GLN A 48 15.81 -15.49 3.63
N HIS A 49 14.88 -15.29 4.57
CA HIS A 49 14.08 -16.39 5.14
C HIS A 49 13.19 -17.09 4.10
N LEU A 50 12.64 -16.35 3.14
CA LEU A 50 11.84 -16.92 2.07
C LEU A 50 12.70 -17.58 0.98
N SER A 51 13.92 -17.10 0.75
CA SER A 51 14.87 -17.64 -0.25
C SER A 51 15.28 -19.07 0.07
N ASP A 52 15.29 -19.43 1.35
CA ASP A 52 15.57 -20.80 1.80
C ASP A 52 14.44 -21.79 1.48
N ARG A 53 13.23 -21.30 1.13
CA ARG A 53 12.03 -22.14 0.96
C ARG A 53 11.27 -21.93 -0.35
N LEU A 54 11.40 -20.78 -1.00
CA LEU A 54 10.62 -20.42 -2.19
C LEU A 54 11.52 -19.99 -3.37
N ASN A 55 11.06 -20.32 -4.58
CA ASN A 55 11.71 -19.89 -5.81
C ASN A 55 11.66 -18.37 -5.96
N ARG A 56 12.72 -17.81 -6.57
CA ARG A 56 12.90 -16.38 -6.80
C ARG A 56 11.67 -15.72 -7.48
N ASP A 57 11.02 -16.46 -8.38
CA ASP A 57 9.82 -16.04 -9.12
C ASP A 57 8.54 -15.97 -8.26
N VAL A 58 8.48 -16.77 -7.20
CA VAL A 58 7.37 -16.72 -6.23
C VAL A 58 7.62 -15.61 -5.22
N ILE A 59 8.88 -15.39 -4.83
CA ILE A 59 9.26 -14.28 -3.96
C ILE A 59 8.93 -12.94 -4.62
N THR A 60 9.28 -12.76 -5.91
CA THR A 60 8.92 -11.55 -6.66
C THR A 60 7.42 -11.33 -6.76
N LYS A 61 6.64 -12.40 -7.01
CA LYS A 61 5.16 -12.32 -7.00
C LYS A 61 4.58 -11.99 -5.64
N VAL A 62 5.06 -12.62 -4.56
CA VAL A 62 4.58 -12.36 -3.19
C VAL A 62 4.86 -10.91 -2.81
N ILE A 63 6.03 -10.38 -3.15
CA ILE A 63 6.39 -8.99 -2.87
C ILE A 63 5.52 -8.04 -3.69
N ALA A 64 5.37 -8.29 -4.99
CA ALA A 64 4.52 -7.49 -5.87
C ALA A 64 3.06 -7.45 -5.35
N HIS A 65 2.49 -8.60 -5.01
CA HIS A 65 1.15 -8.70 -4.46
C HIS A 65 1.02 -8.06 -3.08
N SER A 66 2.03 -8.12 -2.21
CA SER A 66 1.98 -7.55 -0.87
C SER A 66 1.93 -6.01 -0.86
N CYS A 67 2.55 -5.36 -1.84
CA CYS A 67 2.48 -3.90 -2.01
C CYS A 67 1.18 -3.47 -2.70
N ASP A 68 0.75 -4.16 -3.77
CA ASP A 68 -0.53 -3.88 -4.44
C ASP A 68 -1.74 -4.09 -3.50
N ALA A 69 -1.63 -5.02 -2.54
CA ALA A 69 -2.74 -5.41 -1.69
C ALA A 69 -3.24 -4.32 -0.76
N ILE A 70 -2.44 -3.29 -0.42
CA ILE A 70 -2.85 -2.31 0.59
C ILE A 70 -3.63 -1.15 -0.04
N ILE A 71 -3.15 -0.56 -1.13
CA ILE A 71 -3.79 0.61 -1.74
C ILE A 71 -5.17 0.30 -2.32
N ASN A 72 -5.31 -0.90 -2.89
CA ASN A 72 -6.56 -1.42 -3.46
C ASN A 72 -7.25 -2.45 -2.55
N SER A 73 -6.85 -2.54 -1.28
CA SER A 73 -7.54 -3.40 -0.30
C SER A 73 -9.01 -2.98 -0.20
N ARG A 74 -9.89 -3.97 -0.04
CA ARG A 74 -11.30 -3.74 0.28
C ARG A 74 -11.53 -3.86 1.79
N ASN A 75 -12.25 -2.90 2.37
CA ASN A 75 -12.69 -2.93 3.77
C ASN A 75 -13.82 -3.95 4.01
N HIS A 76 -14.40 -3.97 5.22
CA HIS A 76 -15.53 -4.87 5.53
C HIS A 76 -16.80 -4.61 4.72
N TYR A 77 -16.92 -3.43 4.12
CA TYR A 77 -18.01 -3.04 3.24
C TYR A 77 -17.70 -3.31 1.76
N GLY A 78 -16.53 -3.89 1.45
CA GLY A 78 -16.10 -4.11 0.06
C GLY A 78 -15.57 -2.85 -0.63
N GLU A 79 -15.45 -1.73 0.08
CA GLU A 79 -14.96 -0.45 -0.42
C GLU A 79 -13.44 -0.41 -0.39
N THR A 80 -12.81 0.17 -1.42
CA THR A 80 -11.40 0.55 -1.35
C THR A 80 -11.23 1.88 -0.61
N ALA A 81 -9.99 2.21 -0.26
CA ALA A 81 -9.66 3.52 0.31
C ALA A 81 -10.12 4.68 -0.60
N PHE A 82 -10.11 4.47 -1.92
CA PHE A 82 -10.62 5.40 -2.92
C PHE A 82 -12.13 5.63 -2.78
N PHE A 83 -12.93 4.55 -2.77
CA PHE A 83 -14.38 4.66 -2.59
C PHE A 83 -14.76 5.28 -1.24
N LEU A 84 -14.03 4.92 -0.18
CA LEU A 84 -14.24 5.50 1.14
C LEU A 84 -13.97 7.02 1.16
N ALA A 85 -12.91 7.48 0.48
CA ALA A 85 -12.61 8.92 0.36
C ALA A 85 -13.70 9.67 -0.43
N GLY A 86 -14.19 9.08 -1.52
CA GLY A 86 -15.30 9.64 -2.31
C GLY A 86 -16.60 9.72 -1.49
N ARG A 87 -16.94 8.66 -0.75
CA ARG A 87 -18.12 8.63 0.13
C ARG A 87 -18.07 9.68 1.23
N LEU A 88 -16.88 10.06 1.69
CA LEU A 88 -16.67 11.09 2.71
C LEU A 88 -16.48 12.49 2.14
N ASP A 89 -16.67 12.67 0.82
CA ASP A 89 -16.49 13.94 0.09
C ASP A 89 -15.09 14.56 0.26
N ARG A 90 -14.06 13.69 0.32
CA ARG A 90 -12.66 14.09 0.50
C ARG A 90 -11.91 14.11 -0.82
N VAL A 91 -12.28 15.04 -1.69
CA VAL A 91 -11.71 15.20 -3.04
C VAL A 91 -10.18 15.30 -3.01
N ASP A 92 -9.63 16.01 -2.02
CA ASP A 92 -8.19 16.18 -1.81
C ASP A 92 -7.44 14.87 -1.57
N ILE A 93 -8.11 13.86 -1.01
CA ILE A 93 -7.56 12.52 -0.79
C ILE A 93 -7.79 11.62 -2.00
N VAL A 94 -8.92 11.75 -2.68
CA VAL A 94 -9.18 11.03 -3.93
C VAL A 94 -8.05 11.29 -4.93
N GLU A 95 -7.64 12.56 -5.07
CA GLU A 95 -6.48 12.93 -5.91
C GLU A 95 -5.19 12.27 -5.44
N ILE A 96 -4.87 12.32 -4.14
CA ILE A 96 -3.65 11.68 -3.59
C ILE A 96 -3.64 10.18 -3.86
N LEU A 97 -4.77 9.51 -3.70
CA LEU A 97 -4.86 8.07 -3.90
C LEU A 97 -4.59 7.71 -5.36
N LEU A 98 -5.19 8.45 -6.31
CA LEU A 98 -4.93 8.28 -7.74
C LEU A 98 -3.45 8.53 -8.09
N GLU A 99 -2.86 9.61 -7.57
CA GLU A 99 -1.44 9.92 -7.77
C GLU A 99 -0.50 8.81 -7.25
N ASN A 100 -0.97 8.03 -6.27
CA ASN A 100 -0.20 6.92 -5.68
C ASN A 100 -0.55 5.54 -6.27
N GLY A 101 -1.38 5.48 -7.32
CA GLY A 101 -1.70 4.25 -8.05
C GLY A 101 -2.92 3.49 -7.52
N ALA A 102 -3.83 4.16 -6.79
CA ALA A 102 -5.10 3.56 -6.43
C ALA A 102 -5.97 3.35 -7.68
N ASP A 103 -6.62 2.20 -7.75
CA ASP A 103 -7.58 1.87 -8.80
C ASP A 103 -8.92 2.58 -8.50
N PRO A 104 -9.47 3.35 -9.45
CA PRO A 104 -10.79 3.96 -9.30
C PRO A 104 -11.96 2.98 -9.46
N THR A 105 -11.71 1.69 -9.74
CA THR A 105 -12.73 0.67 -10.03
C THR A 105 -13.07 -0.28 -8.88
#